data_AF-A0A7X9EW96-F1
#
_entry.id   AF-A0A7X9EW96-F1
#
_cell.length_a   1.000
_cell.length_b   1.000
_cell.length_c   1.000
_cell.angle_alpha   90.00
_cell.angle_beta   90.00
_cell.angle_gamma   90.00
#
_symmetry.space_group_name_H-M   'P 1'
#
loop_
_entity.id
_entity.type
_entity.pdbx_description
1 polymer ?
#
loop_
_entity_poly.entity_id
_entity_poly.type
_entity_poly.pdbx_seq_one_letter_code
_entity_poly.pdbx_strand_id
1 'polypeptide(L)' 'MNSVLASSRVAQLSPFIVMDVLEKAQAMMAQGEDIVHLEVGEPDFATPAAVKEATLKAIQEDDTHYT' A
#
# COMPACT_ATOMS: atom_id res chain seq x y z
N MET A 1 26.60 10.87 15.56
CA MET A 1 25.49 10.99 14.60
C MET A 1 25.56 9.79 13.68
N ASN A 2 24.60 8.88 13.80
CA ASN A 2 24.62 7.57 13.14
C ASN A 2 24.68 7.74 11.61
N SER A 3 25.81 7.33 11.03
CA SER A 3 25.94 7.12 9.59
C SER A 3 25.05 5.96 9.21
N VAL A 4 23.85 6.24 8.69
CA VAL A 4 23.06 5.21 8.02
C VAL A 4 23.94 4.62 6.92
N LEU A 5 24.16 3.30 6.91
CA LEU A 5 24.86 2.57 5.85
C LEU A 5 23.98 2.50 4.57
N ALA A 6 23.37 3.62 4.19
CA ALA A 6 22.56 3.76 3.00
C ALA A 6 23.41 4.38 1.90
N SER A 7 23.22 3.91 0.66
CA SER A 7 23.85 4.54 -0.49
C SER A 7 23.45 6.01 -0.61
N SER A 8 24.33 6.84 -1.16
CA SER A 8 24.06 8.27 -1.39
C SER A 8 22.77 8.52 -2.20
N ARG A 9 22.40 7.56 -3.07
CA ARG A 9 21.14 7.62 -3.85
C ARG A 9 19.90 7.51 -2.97
N VAL A 10 19.91 6.62 -1.97
CA VAL A 10 18.79 6.46 -1.02
C VAL A 10 18.66 7.70 -0.14
N ALA A 11 19.79 8.27 0.28
CA ALA A 11 19.80 9.47 1.13
C ALA A 11 19.23 10.73 0.45
N GLN A 12 19.12 10.74 -0.89
CA GLN A 12 18.55 11.86 -1.65
C GLN A 12 17.05 11.72 -1.91
N LEU A 13 16.44 10.56 -1.60
CA LEU A 13 15.01 10.37 -1.78
C LEU A 13 14.26 11.21 -0.75
N SER A 14 13.32 12.01 -1.22
CA SER A 14 12.40 12.73 -0.34
C SER A 14 11.41 11.75 0.30
N PRO A 15 11.07 11.92 1.59
CA PRO A 15 10.03 11.14 2.24
C PRO A 15 8.68 11.28 1.54
N PHE A 16 7.86 10.22 1.59
CA PHE A 16 6.52 10.23 1.04
C PHE A 16 5.54 10.85 2.04
N ILE A 17 5.21 12.13 1.86
CA ILE A 17 4.40 12.94 2.78
C ILE A 17 3.01 12.35 3.10
N VAL A 18 2.45 11.52 2.21
CA VAL A 18 1.14 10.90 2.40
C VAL A 18 1.12 9.99 3.64
N MET A 19 2.27 9.43 4.02
CA MET A 19 2.37 8.61 5.25
C MET A 19 2.05 9.44 6.50
N ASP A 20 2.54 10.68 6.58
CA ASP A 20 2.28 11.59 7.71
C ASP A 20 0.80 11.97 7.78
N VAL A 21 0.16 12.15 6.61
CA VAL A 21 -1.29 12.45 6.51
C VAL A 21 -2.12 11.26 6.99
N LEU A 22 -1.78 10.04 6.55
CA LEU A 22 -2.46 8.81 6.95
C LEU A 22 -2.33 8.55 8.45
N GLU A 23 -1.13 8.72 9.01
CA GLU A 23 -0.90 8.55 10.46
C GLU A 23 -1.77 9.51 11.28
N LYS A 24 -1.82 10.78 10.87
CA LYS A 24 -2.66 11.77 11.54
C LYS A 24 -4.15 11.45 11.42
N ALA A 25 -4.62 11.04 10.23
CA ALA A 25 -6.01 10.65 10.02
C ALA A 25 -6.39 9.47 10.93
N GLN A 26 -5.54 8.43 11.01
CA GLN A 26 -5.75 7.28 11.90
C GLN A 26 -5.81 7.69 13.38
N ALA A 27 -4.94 8.60 13.82
CA ALA A 27 -4.95 9.10 15.20
C ALA A 27 -6.22 9.89 15.54
N MET A 28 -6.77 10.65 14.60
CA MET A 28 -8.05 11.37 14.75
C MET A 28 -9.24 10.39 14.78
N MET A 29 -9.25 9.39 13.89
CA MET A 29 -10.27 8.32 13.91
C MET A 29 -10.27 7.55 15.23
N ALA A 30 -9.10 7.26 15.80
CA ALA A 30 -8.96 6.60 17.10
C ALA A 30 -9.53 7.43 18.27
N GLN A 31 -9.65 8.75 18.10
CA GLN A 31 -10.29 9.67 19.04
C GLN A 31 -11.81 9.78 18.82
N GLY A 32 -12.35 9.08 17.82
CA GLY A 32 -13.77 9.09 17.47
C GLY A 32 -14.16 10.19 16.49
N GLU A 33 -13.20 10.83 15.82
CA GLU A 33 -13.49 11.81 14.77
C GLU A 33 -13.96 11.12 13.47
N ASP A 34 -14.90 11.75 12.77
CA ASP A 34 -15.38 11.32 11.45
C ASP A 34 -14.51 11.95 10.36
N ILE A 35 -13.77 11.11 9.63
CA ILE A 35 -12.75 11.52 8.66
C ILE A 35 -13.13 11.06 7.25
N VAL A 36 -13.14 12.01 6.31
CA VAL A 36 -13.30 11.71 4.87
C VAL A 36 -11.93 11.63 4.22
N HIS A 37 -11.58 10.45 3.72
CA HIS A 37 -10.31 10.20 3.05
C HIS A 37 -10.37 10.64 1.57
N LEU A 38 -9.50 11.58 1.19
CA LEU A 38 -9.35 12.11 -0.17
C LEU A 38 -7.92 11.96 -0.70
N GLU A 39 -7.07 11.29 0.07
CA GLU A 39 -5.66 11.05 -0.19
C GLU A 39 -5.37 9.63 -0.72
N VAL A 40 -6.35 8.73 -0.66
CA VAL A 40 -6.20 7.34 -1.07
C VAL A 40 -6.12 7.26 -2.60
N GLY A 41 -5.03 6.67 -3.09
CA GLY A 41 -4.74 6.54 -4.53
C GLY A 41 -5.24 5.26 -5.18
N GLU A 42 -5.92 4.37 -4.44
CA GLU A 42 -6.49 3.13 -4.96
C GLU A 42 -8.01 3.22 -5.15
N PRO A 43 -8.58 2.50 -6.13
CA PRO A 43 -10.02 2.41 -6.28
C PRO A 43 -10.68 1.72 -5.08
N ASP A 44 -11.90 2.15 -4.77
CA ASP A 44 -12.75 1.59 -3.70
C ASP A 44 -13.51 0.31 -4.11
N PHE A 45 -13.33 -0.15 -5.35
CA PHE A 45 -13.96 -1.35 -5.88
C PHE A 45 -13.11 -2.61 -5.66
N ALA A 46 -13.77 -3.71 -5.33
CA ALA A 46 -13.11 -5.01 -5.26
C ALA A 46 -12.63 -5.49 -6.64
N THR A 47 -11.57 -6.31 -6.65
CA THR A 47 -11.09 -7.00 -7.86
C THR A 47 -12.23 -7.75 -8.56
N PRO A 48 -12.36 -7.65 -9.90
CA PRO A 48 -13.43 -8.31 -10.66
C PRO A 48 -13.47 -9.84 -10.48
N ALA A 49 -14.67 -10.42 -10.53
CA ALA A 49 -14.88 -11.87 -10.32
C ALA A 49 -14.10 -12.75 -11.31
N ALA A 50 -14.09 -12.37 -12.60
CA ALA A 50 -13.36 -13.12 -13.63
C ALA A 50 -11.85 -13.22 -13.34
N VAL A 51 -11.25 -12.15 -12.78
CA VAL A 51 -9.84 -12.15 -12.38
C VAL A 51 -9.64 -13.09 -11.19
N LYS A 52 -10.50 -13.01 -10.17
CA LYS A 52 -10.45 -13.89 -9.01
C LYS A 52 -10.57 -15.37 -9.39
N GLU A 53 -11.49 -15.70 -10.29
CA GLU A 53 -11.70 -17.07 -10.79
C GLU A 53 -10.48 -17.59 -11.56
N ALA A 54 -9.90 -16.77 -12.44
CA ALA A 54 -8.68 -17.13 -13.17
C ALA A 54 -7.50 -17.35 -12.22
N THR A 55 -7.33 -16.50 -11.20
CA THR A 55 -6.28 -16.69 -10.17
C THR A 55 -6.50 -17.97 -9.37
N LEU A 56 -7.74 -18.25 -8.95
CA LEU A 56 -8.06 -19.50 -8.22
C LEU A 56 -7.73 -20.74 -9.06
N LYS A 57 -8.07 -20.70 -10.35
CA LYS A 57 -7.76 -21.78 -11.28
C LYS A 57 -6.24 -22.00 -11.41
N ALA A 58 -5.47 -20.94 -11.62
CA ALA A 58 -4.02 -21.03 -11.73
C ALA A 58 -3.38 -21.64 -10.47
N ILE A 59 -3.88 -21.27 -9.28
CA ILE A 59 -3.45 -21.87 -8.01
C ILE A 59 -3.80 -23.37 -7.96
N GLN A 60 -5.00 -23.76 -8.40
CA GLN A 60 -5.43 -25.17 -8.41
C GLN A 60 -4.65 -26.03 -9.41
N GLU A 61 -4.13 -25.43 -10.47
CA GLU A 61 -3.35 -26.10 -11.52
C GLU A 61 -1.83 -26.08 -11.24
N ASP A 62 -1.40 -25.64 -10.05
CA ASP A 62 0.00 -25.48 -9.66
C ASP A 62 0.83 -24.62 -10.63
N ASP A 63 0.19 -23.63 -11.28
CA ASP A 63 0.82 -22.68 -12.20
C ASP A 63 1.65 -21.63 -11.43
N THR A 64 2.76 -22.11 -10.88
CA THR A 64 3.64 -21.41 -9.93
C THR A 64 5.10 -21.44 -10.35
N HIS A 65 5.39 -22.02 -11.51
CA HIS A 65 6.73 -22.15 -12.06
C HIS A 65 7.16 -20.86 -12.76
N TYR A 66 8.47 -20.77 -13.06
CA TYR A 66 8.98 -19.64 -13.84
C TYR A 66 8.37 -19.57 -15.24
N THR A 67 8.15 -18.33 -15.68
CA THR A 67 7.61 -17.95 -17.00
C THR A 67 8.66 -17.25 -17.84
#